data_AF-A0A1V6UAD0-F1
#
_entry.id   AF-A0A1V6UAD0-F1
#
_cell.length_a   1.000
_cell.length_b   1.000
_cell.length_c   1.000
_cell.angle_alpha   90.00
_cell.angle_beta   90.00
_cell.angle_gamma   90.00
#
_symmetry.space_group_name_H-M   'P 1'
#
loop_
_entity.id
_entity.type
_entity.pdbx_description
1 polymer ?
#
loop_
_entity_poly.entity_id
_entity_poly.type
_entity_poly.pdbx_seq_one_letter_code
_entity_poly.pdbx_strand_id
1 'polypeptide(L)'
;MSSLYSTVYKKLWGYHEVDLDEEQDLNPPRMLGRHYNSTSGSLWPFLGWVLAVILAVALVANQRFENQSDLSCQRQLSTYSPLMEGFSMDSRVVRVNGSLDWPSPYRGPPSPEVDAAWNRISIIRPLDIQLTRDEFLRLDGDPETAAHNAPEHGGQYFLVPQSTHHFHCLNLLRKSTHFKFDYYDAFDPDFTKNRKMFEVHLDHCVEILRQFIMCHVDVGVVTSHWVEGRKKPWPNFNTQHVCKNYEQVLEWTEKHQLPENTPLMPAKPAGVAEMSSPP
;
A
#
# COMPACT_ATOMS: atom_id res chain seq x y z
N MET A 1 10.99 11.47 19.52
CA MET A 1 10.99 11.45 18.04
C MET A 1 9.85 10.64 17.41
N SER A 2 9.24 9.66 18.10
CA SER A 2 8.10 8.86 17.59
C SER A 2 6.77 9.64 17.44
N SER A 3 6.48 10.60 18.33
CA SER A 3 5.19 11.33 18.32
C SER A 3 4.96 12.25 17.11
N LEU A 4 6.03 12.89 16.59
CA LEU A 4 5.95 13.72 15.38
C LEU A 4 5.75 12.88 14.11
N TYR A 5 6.35 11.69 14.06
CA TYR A 5 6.18 10.75 12.94
C TYR A 5 4.73 10.25 12.83
N SER A 6 4.11 9.88 13.95
CA SER A 6 2.70 9.43 14.00
C SER A 6 1.71 10.52 13.52
N THR A 7 1.96 11.77 13.91
CA THR A 7 1.06 12.90 13.57
C THR A 7 1.17 13.28 12.09
N VAL A 8 2.37 13.24 11.51
CA VAL A 8 2.59 13.46 10.07
C VAL A 8 1.99 12.30 9.26
N TYR A 9 2.10 11.06 9.73
CA TYR A 9 1.51 9.89 9.08
C TYR A 9 -0.03 9.96 9.05
N LYS A 10 -0.71 10.31 10.15
CA LYS A 10 -2.18 10.42 10.17
C LYS A 10 -2.72 11.47 9.19
N LYS A 11 -2.01 12.59 9.01
CA LYS A 11 -2.41 13.66 8.08
C LYS A 11 -2.21 13.29 6.60
N LEU A 12 -1.33 12.32 6.33
CA LEU A 12 -0.91 11.92 5.00
C LEU A 12 -1.76 10.80 4.37
N TRP A 13 -2.33 9.96 5.23
CA TRP A 13 -3.01 8.73 4.83
C TRP A 13 -4.53 8.79 4.96
N GLY A 14 -5.10 9.74 5.73
CA GLY A 14 -6.56 9.94 5.75
C GLY A 14 -7.36 8.79 6.37
N TYR A 15 -6.74 7.93 7.19
CA TYR A 15 -7.37 6.76 7.81
C TYR A 15 -7.22 6.73 9.32
N HIS A 16 -8.13 6.00 9.97
CA HIS A 16 -7.98 5.52 11.33
C HIS A 16 -7.37 4.11 11.33
N GLU A 17 -6.39 3.90 12.20
CA GLU A 17 -5.84 2.57 12.51
C GLU A 17 -6.93 1.78 13.24
N VAL A 18 -7.14 0.52 12.85
CA VAL A 18 -8.09 -0.36 13.54
C VAL A 18 -7.32 -1.02 14.67
N ASP A 19 -7.58 -0.61 15.91
CA ASP A 19 -7.12 -1.34 17.08
C ASP A 19 -7.82 -2.71 17.09
N LEU A 20 -7.05 -3.79 16.95
CA LEU A 20 -7.56 -5.17 16.99
C LEU A 20 -7.60 -5.76 18.40
N ASP A 21 -7.19 -4.99 19.41
CA ASP A 21 -7.03 -5.46 20.78
C ASP A 21 -8.10 -4.84 21.69
N GLU A 22 -9.35 -5.28 21.55
CA GLU A 22 -10.35 -5.11 22.62
C GLU A 22 -10.54 -6.45 23.34
N GLU A 23 -9.46 -6.93 23.95
CA GLU A 23 -9.50 -8.08 24.85
C GLU A 23 -9.97 -7.60 26.23
N GLN A 24 -11.12 -8.13 26.68
CA GLN A 24 -11.73 -7.79 27.97
C GLN A 24 -10.78 -8.11 29.14
N ASP A 25 -10.40 -7.06 29.88
CA ASP A 25 -9.65 -7.13 31.14
C ASP A 25 -10.39 -7.99 32.19
N LEU A 26 -9.97 -9.25 32.34
CA LEU A 26 -10.30 -10.07 33.50
C LEU A 26 -9.19 -9.89 34.55
N ASN A 27 -9.45 -9.06 35.56
CA ASN A 27 -8.60 -8.91 36.73
C ASN A 27 -8.34 -10.28 37.41
N PRO A 28 -7.09 -10.73 37.59
CA PRO A 28 -6.82 -11.92 38.39
C PRO A 28 -7.00 -11.62 39.89
N PRO A 29 -7.43 -12.61 40.71
CA PRO A 29 -7.64 -12.41 42.13
C PRO A 29 -6.32 -12.19 42.88
N ARG A 30 -6.34 -11.25 43.84
CA ARG A 30 -5.25 -11.00 44.78
C ARG A 30 -4.98 -12.24 45.64
N MET A 31 -3.81 -12.87 45.45
CA MET A 31 -3.33 -13.92 46.33
C MET A 31 -2.76 -13.32 47.63
N LEU A 32 -3.31 -13.73 48.78
CA LEU A 32 -2.76 -13.45 50.11
C LEU A 32 -1.48 -14.26 50.31
N GLY A 33 -0.37 -13.56 50.57
CA GLY A 33 0.93 -14.17 50.83
C GLY A 33 0.95 -14.97 52.12
N ARG A 34 1.35 -16.25 52.03
CA ARG A 34 1.73 -17.08 53.18
C ARG A 34 3.25 -17.18 53.20
N HIS A 35 3.88 -16.65 54.25
CA HIS A 35 5.32 -16.80 54.46
C HIS A 35 5.65 -18.26 54.77
N TYR A 36 6.40 -18.91 53.87
CA TYR A 36 6.99 -20.22 54.08
C TYR A 36 8.48 -20.03 54.38
N ASN A 37 8.86 -20.20 55.64
CA ASN A 37 10.26 -20.36 56.01
C ASN A 37 10.61 -21.85 55.93
N SER A 38 11.52 -22.21 55.04
CA SER A 38 12.24 -23.48 55.15
C SER A 38 13.67 -23.30 54.64
N THR A 39 14.60 -23.37 55.60
CA THR A 39 16.03 -23.49 55.37
C THR A 39 16.36 -24.93 55.00
N SER A 40 16.66 -25.18 53.72
CA SER A 40 17.58 -26.23 53.29
C SER A 40 18.15 -25.85 51.92
N GLY A 41 19.45 -26.04 51.72
CA GLY A 41 20.17 -25.65 50.50
C GLY A 41 19.58 -26.35 49.28
N SER A 42 18.73 -25.64 48.54
CA SER A 42 17.99 -26.18 47.41
C SER A 42 18.55 -25.59 46.12
N LEU A 43 18.82 -26.44 45.12
CA LEU A 43 19.20 -26.08 43.75
C LEU A 43 18.10 -25.33 42.98
N TRP A 44 16.98 -25.02 43.63
CA TRP A 44 15.82 -24.33 43.06
C TRP A 44 16.08 -22.96 42.42
N PRO A 45 16.96 -22.06 42.92
CA PRO A 45 17.21 -20.80 42.23
C PRO A 45 17.93 -21.03 40.88
N PHE A 46 18.80 -22.04 40.78
CA PHE A 46 19.46 -22.39 39.52
C PHE A 46 18.47 -22.94 38.49
N LEU A 47 17.50 -23.75 38.92
CA LEU A 47 16.44 -24.26 38.04
C LEU A 47 15.56 -23.12 37.51
N GLY A 48 15.21 -22.15 38.36
CA GLY A 48 14.47 -20.95 37.97
C GLY A 48 15.22 -20.10 36.94
N TRP A 49 16.52 -19.90 37.13
CA TRP A 49 17.37 -19.19 36.16
C TRP A 49 17.48 -19.92 34.82
N VAL A 50 17.66 -21.25 34.82
CA VAL A 50 17.72 -22.05 33.60
C VAL A 50 16.40 -21.98 32.83
N LEU A 51 15.25 -22.09 33.51
CA LEU A 51 13.94 -21.95 32.88
C LEU A 51 13.71 -20.54 32.31
N ALA A 52 14.13 -19.49 33.03
CA ALA A 52 14.03 -18.12 32.54
C ALA A 52 14.90 -17.89 31.29
N VAL A 53 16.12 -18.45 31.25
CA VAL A 53 17.00 -18.39 30.07
C VAL A 53 16.39 -19.17 28.90
N ILE A 54 15.86 -20.38 29.12
CA ILE A 54 15.19 -21.17 28.07
C ILE A 54 13.98 -20.40 27.52
N LEU A 55 13.16 -19.79 28.38
CA LEU A 55 12.02 -19.00 27.97
C LEU A 55 12.46 -17.76 27.16
N ALA A 56 13.49 -17.05 27.62
CA ALA A 56 14.03 -15.90 26.89
C ALA A 56 14.58 -16.30 25.51
N VAL A 57 15.31 -17.42 25.42
CA VAL A 57 15.80 -17.95 24.14
C VAL A 57 14.64 -18.35 23.24
N ALA A 58 13.61 -19.03 23.77
CA ALA A 58 12.42 -19.41 23.01
C ALA A 58 11.65 -18.19 22.49
N LEU A 59 11.50 -17.14 23.30
CA LEU A 59 10.86 -15.88 22.90
C LEU A 59 11.65 -15.18 21.78
N VAL A 60 12.98 -15.07 21.92
CA VAL A 60 13.83 -14.48 20.88
C VAL A 60 13.81 -15.31 19.59
N ALA A 61 13.81 -16.65 19.71
CA ALA A 61 13.70 -17.53 18.56
C ALA A 61 12.35 -17.37 17.84
N ASN A 62 11.24 -17.28 18.60
CA ASN A 62 9.91 -17.08 18.05
C ASN A 62 9.79 -15.74 17.30
N GLN A 63 10.26 -14.64 17.91
CA GLN A 63 10.28 -13.32 17.27
C GLN A 63 11.12 -13.29 16.00
N ARG A 64 12.28 -13.98 16.00
CA ARG A 64 13.11 -14.09 14.79
C ARG A 64 12.44 -14.91 13.71
N PHE A 65 11.75 -15.99 14.08
CA PHE A 65 11.02 -16.84 13.14
C PHE A 65 9.87 -16.08 12.47
N GLU A 66 9.08 -15.35 13.26
CA GLU A 66 7.96 -14.51 12.78
C GLU A 66 8.43 -13.41 11.82
N ASN A 67 9.47 -12.65 12.19
CA ASN A 67 10.05 -11.63 11.30
C ASN A 67 10.61 -12.24 10.00
N GLN A 68 11.23 -13.43 10.07
CA GLN A 68 11.72 -14.10 8.86
C GLN A 68 10.59 -14.62 7.98
N SER A 69 9.49 -15.10 8.55
CA SER A 69 8.32 -15.51 7.76
C SER A 69 7.69 -14.33 7.03
N ASP A 70 7.62 -13.16 7.65
CA ASP A 70 7.05 -11.96 7.03
C ASP A 70 7.89 -11.46 5.85
N LEU A 71 9.21 -11.30 6.03
CA LEU A 71 10.09 -10.92 4.92
C LEU A 71 10.08 -11.95 3.79
N SER A 72 10.00 -13.25 4.12
CA SER A 72 9.88 -14.31 3.12
C SER A 72 8.59 -14.19 2.32
N CYS A 73 7.46 -13.93 2.99
CA CYS A 73 6.17 -13.71 2.36
C CYS A 73 6.20 -12.48 1.43
N GLN A 74 6.73 -11.35 1.90
CA GLN A 74 6.85 -10.13 1.09
C GLN A 74 7.68 -10.36 -0.19
N ARG A 75 8.76 -11.14 -0.09
CA ARG A 75 9.59 -11.52 -1.25
C ARG A 75 8.89 -12.47 -2.22
N GLN A 76 7.96 -13.30 -1.76
CA GLN A 76 7.17 -14.17 -2.64
C GLN A 76 6.06 -13.39 -3.36
N LEU A 77 5.59 -12.29 -2.75
CA LEU A 77 4.51 -11.45 -3.28
C LEU A 77 5.02 -10.26 -4.09
N SER A 78 6.34 -10.08 -4.21
CA SER A 78 6.97 -8.97 -4.93
C SER A 78 8.02 -9.48 -5.91
N THR A 79 8.27 -8.75 -6.99
CA THR A 79 9.43 -9.01 -7.85
C THR A 79 10.72 -8.55 -7.18
N TYR A 80 11.87 -8.98 -7.73
CA TYR A 80 13.14 -8.50 -7.23
C TYR A 80 13.20 -6.98 -7.32
N SER A 81 13.58 -6.34 -6.21
CA SER A 81 13.78 -4.91 -6.15
C SER A 81 14.89 -4.57 -5.15
N PRO A 82 15.81 -3.66 -5.52
CA PRO A 82 16.81 -3.13 -4.61
C PRO A 82 16.20 -2.28 -3.48
N LEU A 83 14.96 -1.79 -3.64
CA LEU A 83 14.30 -1.00 -2.61
C LEU A 83 14.01 -1.82 -1.34
N MET A 84 13.86 -3.14 -1.46
CA MET A 84 13.57 -4.02 -0.32
C MET A 84 14.72 -4.15 0.70
N GLU A 85 15.94 -3.71 0.37
CA GLU A 85 17.08 -3.75 1.28
C GLU A 85 17.13 -2.53 2.21
N GLY A 86 16.47 -1.44 1.84
CA GLY A 86 16.60 -0.14 2.51
C GLY A 86 15.57 0.17 3.60
N PHE A 87 14.48 -0.60 3.72
CA PHE A 87 13.41 -0.35 4.69
C PHE A 87 12.61 -1.61 5.05
N SER A 88 11.95 -1.61 6.21
CA SER A 88 10.98 -2.64 6.58
C SER A 88 9.65 -2.43 5.84
N MET A 89 9.12 -3.50 5.24
CA MET A 89 7.80 -3.51 4.58
C MET A 89 6.72 -3.98 5.55
N ASP A 90 6.64 -3.33 6.71
CA ASP A 90 5.68 -3.70 7.74
C ASP A 90 4.27 -3.47 7.21
N SER A 91 3.47 -4.54 7.18
CA SER A 91 2.10 -4.51 6.71
C SER A 91 1.16 -4.41 7.89
N ARG A 92 0.14 -3.56 7.78
CA ARG A 92 -0.89 -3.41 8.81
C ARG A 92 -2.27 -3.37 8.17
N VAL A 93 -3.26 -3.87 8.90
CA VAL A 93 -4.65 -3.80 8.48
C VAL A 93 -5.13 -2.36 8.68
N VAL A 94 -5.53 -1.71 7.61
CA VAL A 94 -6.09 -0.34 7.64
C VAL A 94 -7.49 -0.38 7.09
N ARG A 95 -8.44 0.24 7.80
CA ARG A 95 -9.78 0.50 7.25
C ARG A 95 -9.77 1.82 6.52
N VAL A 96 -9.91 1.73 5.20
CA VAL A 96 -9.95 2.91 4.35
C VAL A 96 -11.32 3.59 4.42
N ASN A 97 -11.35 4.93 4.53
CA ASN A 97 -12.60 5.67 4.40
C ASN A 97 -12.83 5.99 2.92
N GLY A 98 -13.70 5.19 2.33
CA GLY A 98 -14.11 5.28 0.94
C GLY A 98 -15.49 5.88 0.75
N SER A 99 -16.09 6.55 1.75
CA SER A 99 -17.41 7.17 1.56
C SER A 99 -17.32 8.22 0.45
N LEU A 100 -18.38 8.32 -0.37
CA LEU A 100 -18.40 9.08 -1.62
C LEU A 100 -17.93 10.53 -1.43
N ASP A 101 -18.41 11.19 -0.38
CA ASP A 101 -18.17 12.58 -0.05
C ASP A 101 -17.15 12.80 1.08
N TRP A 102 -16.47 11.74 1.54
CA TRP A 102 -15.50 11.86 2.62
C TRP A 102 -14.36 12.85 2.25
N PRO A 103 -13.99 13.81 3.12
CA PRO A 103 -12.94 14.76 2.80
C PRO A 103 -11.57 14.09 2.67
N SER A 104 -10.77 14.52 1.69
CA SER A 104 -9.39 14.08 1.51
C SER A 104 -8.54 15.23 0.97
N PRO A 105 -7.28 15.39 1.42
CA PRO A 105 -6.37 16.40 0.87
C PRO A 105 -6.02 16.17 -0.61
N TYR A 106 -6.39 15.02 -1.17
CA TYR A 106 -6.14 14.65 -2.57
C TYR A 106 -7.37 14.85 -3.48
N ARG A 107 -8.52 15.28 -2.93
CA ARG A 107 -9.78 15.49 -3.66
C ARG A 107 -10.18 16.97 -3.69
N GLY A 108 -11.09 17.31 -4.60
CA GLY A 108 -11.66 18.64 -4.74
C GLY A 108 -11.13 19.40 -5.97
N PRO A 109 -11.65 20.62 -6.18
CA PRO A 109 -11.26 21.47 -7.30
C PRO A 109 -9.74 21.71 -7.34
N PRO A 110 -9.16 21.98 -8.53
CA PRO A 110 -7.75 22.31 -8.65
C PRO A 110 -7.34 23.45 -7.71
N SER A 111 -6.38 23.17 -6.83
CA SER A 111 -5.83 24.15 -5.90
C SER A 111 -4.34 23.87 -5.64
N PRO A 112 -3.56 24.87 -5.20
CA PRO A 112 -2.17 24.66 -4.82
C PRO A 112 -1.98 23.58 -3.75
N GLU A 113 -2.92 23.46 -2.80
CA GLU A 113 -2.88 22.48 -1.71
C GLU A 113 -3.07 21.06 -2.22
N VAL A 114 -4.07 20.84 -3.09
CA VAL A 114 -4.32 19.54 -3.72
C VAL A 114 -3.13 19.14 -4.58
N ASP A 115 -2.61 20.05 -5.39
CA ASP A 115 -1.45 19.78 -6.23
C ASP A 115 -0.18 19.49 -5.41
N ALA A 116 0.03 20.18 -4.29
CA ALA A 116 1.13 19.90 -3.39
C ALA A 116 1.02 18.51 -2.74
N ALA A 117 -0.19 18.10 -2.32
CA ALA A 117 -0.44 16.76 -1.78
C ALA A 117 -0.09 15.68 -2.82
N TRP A 118 -0.59 15.82 -4.05
CA TRP A 118 -0.28 14.90 -5.15
C TRP A 118 1.20 14.88 -5.54
N ASN A 119 1.83 16.05 -5.66
CA ASN A 119 3.25 16.16 -6.02
C ASN A 119 4.16 15.45 -5.01
N ARG A 120 3.77 15.38 -3.74
CA ARG A 120 4.53 14.67 -2.70
C ARG A 120 4.60 13.16 -2.93
N ILE A 121 3.55 12.54 -3.48
CA ILE A 121 3.48 11.07 -3.68
C ILE A 121 3.79 10.64 -5.12
N SER A 122 3.69 11.56 -6.08
CA SER A 122 3.96 11.32 -7.51
C SER A 122 5.36 11.76 -7.96
N ILE A 123 6.32 11.71 -7.04
CA ILE A 123 7.70 12.19 -7.29
C ILE A 123 8.39 11.29 -8.33
N ILE A 124 8.67 11.84 -9.50
CA ILE A 124 9.53 11.23 -10.52
C ILE A 124 10.94 11.80 -10.34
N ARG A 125 11.71 11.20 -9.43
CA ARG A 125 13.12 11.54 -9.21
C ARG A 125 13.99 10.29 -9.32
N PRO A 126 15.20 10.41 -9.88
CA PRO A 126 16.13 9.28 -9.93
C PRO A 126 16.50 8.81 -8.53
N LEU A 127 16.61 7.50 -8.36
CA LEU A 127 17.17 6.90 -7.15
C LEU A 127 18.68 7.08 -7.11
N ASP A 128 19.21 7.35 -5.92
CA ASP A 128 20.64 7.35 -5.66
C ASP A 128 21.06 5.98 -5.10
N ILE A 129 20.97 4.95 -5.94
CA ILE A 129 21.37 3.58 -5.60
C ILE A 129 22.35 3.06 -6.66
N GLN A 130 23.38 2.37 -6.22
CA GLN A 130 24.32 1.71 -7.12
C GLN A 130 23.90 0.26 -7.28
N LEU A 131 23.72 -0.18 -8.53
CA LEU A 131 23.52 -1.58 -8.88
C LEU A 131 24.73 -2.08 -9.64
N THR A 132 25.14 -3.29 -9.31
CA THR A 132 26.03 -4.08 -10.16
C THR A 132 25.33 -4.43 -11.48
N ARG A 133 26.11 -4.88 -12.47
CA ARG A 133 25.57 -5.37 -13.74
C ARG A 133 24.58 -6.52 -13.53
N ASP A 134 24.92 -7.46 -12.63
CA ASP A 134 24.09 -8.64 -12.35
C ASP A 134 22.77 -8.25 -11.67
N GLU A 135 22.78 -7.25 -10.78
CA GLU A 135 21.55 -6.73 -10.17
C GLU A 135 20.66 -6.01 -11.19
N PHE A 136 21.26 -5.27 -12.13
CA PHE A 136 20.49 -4.64 -13.21
C PHE A 136 19.86 -5.69 -14.15
N LEU A 137 20.58 -6.77 -14.46
CA LEU A 137 20.03 -7.90 -15.24
C LEU A 137 18.85 -8.58 -14.53
N ARG A 138 18.87 -8.66 -13.19
CA ARG A 138 17.74 -9.21 -12.41
C ARG A 138 16.48 -8.34 -12.46
N LEU A 139 16.62 -7.07 -12.85
CA LEU A 139 15.50 -6.18 -13.13
C LEU A 139 14.97 -6.33 -14.57
N ASP A 140 15.44 -7.34 -15.31
CA ASP A 140 15.14 -7.56 -16.73
C ASP A 140 15.58 -6.39 -17.63
N GLY A 141 16.59 -5.64 -17.17
CA GLY A 141 17.20 -4.54 -17.91
C GLY A 141 18.41 -5.02 -18.70
N ASP A 142 18.60 -4.46 -19.90
CA ASP A 142 19.84 -4.59 -20.68
C ASP A 142 20.88 -3.52 -20.26
N PRO A 143 22.01 -3.91 -19.62
CA PRO A 143 23.04 -2.97 -19.20
C PRO A 143 23.73 -2.24 -20.35
N GLU A 144 23.76 -2.79 -21.57
CA GLU A 144 24.47 -2.18 -22.70
C GLU A 144 23.78 -0.91 -23.22
N THR A 145 22.46 -0.86 -23.06
CA THR A 145 21.63 0.27 -23.50
C THR A 145 21.12 1.10 -22.34
N ALA A 146 21.48 0.75 -21.10
CA ALA A 146 20.98 1.40 -19.92
C ALA A 146 21.34 2.89 -19.88
N ALA A 147 20.39 3.71 -19.42
CA ALA A 147 20.62 5.10 -19.11
C ALA A 147 21.32 5.23 -17.75
N HIS A 148 22.22 6.19 -17.65
CA HIS A 148 22.95 6.52 -16.43
C HIS A 148 22.71 7.99 -16.07
N ASN A 149 22.73 8.27 -14.77
CA ASN A 149 22.84 9.64 -14.28
C ASN A 149 24.15 10.28 -14.78
N ALA A 150 24.18 11.61 -14.85
CA ALA A 150 25.40 12.32 -15.20
C ALA A 150 26.52 12.00 -14.19
N PRO A 151 27.81 12.02 -14.58
CA PRO A 151 28.92 11.72 -13.67
C PRO A 151 28.94 12.57 -12.40
N GLU A 152 28.60 13.86 -12.49
CA GLU A 152 28.45 14.79 -11.36
C GLU A 152 27.29 14.42 -10.40
N HIS A 153 26.43 13.49 -10.79
CA HIS A 153 25.31 12.96 -10.02
C HIS A 153 25.48 11.47 -9.67
N GLY A 154 26.68 10.92 -9.84
CA GLY A 154 27.07 9.58 -9.40
C GLY A 154 27.33 8.57 -10.53
N GLY A 155 26.86 8.81 -11.76
CA GLY A 155 27.09 7.91 -12.91
C GLY A 155 26.40 6.53 -12.83
N GLN A 156 25.64 6.27 -11.78
CA GLN A 156 24.84 5.06 -11.55
C GLN A 156 23.66 4.98 -12.53
N TYR A 157 23.05 3.79 -12.65
CA TYR A 157 21.89 3.57 -13.50
C TYR A 157 20.75 4.56 -13.17
N PHE A 158 20.10 5.08 -14.20
CA PHE A 158 18.93 5.93 -14.05
C PHE A 158 17.72 5.05 -13.73
N LEU A 159 17.25 5.14 -12.48
CA LEU A 159 16.17 4.32 -11.94
C LEU A 159 15.13 5.21 -11.28
N VAL A 160 13.84 4.90 -11.45
CA VAL A 160 12.73 5.60 -10.77
C VAL A 160 11.87 4.58 -10.04
N PRO A 161 11.37 4.85 -8.82
CA PRO A 161 10.45 3.94 -8.13
C PRO A 161 9.16 3.71 -8.93
N GLN A 162 8.72 2.46 -8.99
CA GLN A 162 7.50 2.10 -9.71
C GLN A 162 6.24 2.68 -9.06
N SER A 163 6.15 2.62 -7.73
CA SER A 163 5.02 3.21 -6.97
C SER A 163 4.83 4.71 -7.23
N THR A 164 5.90 5.51 -7.28
CA THR A 164 5.77 6.95 -7.58
C THR A 164 5.38 7.19 -9.03
N HIS A 165 5.78 6.30 -9.95
CA HIS A 165 5.29 6.31 -11.32
C HIS A 165 3.79 5.99 -11.41
N HIS A 166 3.27 5.02 -10.65
CA HIS A 166 1.83 4.75 -10.55
C HIS A 166 1.06 5.99 -10.08
N PHE A 167 1.54 6.68 -9.04
CA PHE A 167 0.92 7.92 -8.58
C PHE A 167 1.04 9.07 -9.59
N HIS A 168 2.14 9.16 -10.34
CA HIS A 168 2.29 10.13 -11.43
C HIS A 168 1.24 9.91 -12.53
N CYS A 169 1.06 8.67 -12.98
CA CYS A 169 0.03 8.30 -13.94
C CYS A 169 -1.37 8.63 -13.41
N LEU A 170 -1.68 8.27 -12.17
CA LEU A 170 -2.99 8.56 -11.56
C LEU A 170 -3.23 10.07 -11.41
N ASN A 171 -2.22 10.86 -11.04
CA ASN A 171 -2.33 12.32 -10.96
C ASN A 171 -2.55 12.95 -12.35
N LEU A 172 -1.90 12.40 -13.39
CA LEU A 172 -2.14 12.84 -14.76
C LEU A 172 -3.57 12.53 -15.20
N LEU A 173 -4.08 11.34 -14.88
CA LEU A 173 -5.47 10.97 -15.14
C LEU A 173 -6.44 11.89 -14.39
N ARG A 174 -6.21 12.15 -13.09
CA ARG A 174 -7.00 13.10 -12.28
C ARG A 174 -7.12 14.47 -12.97
N LYS A 175 -6.01 15.01 -13.47
CA LYS A 175 -5.97 16.31 -14.16
C LYS A 175 -6.66 16.30 -15.53
N SER A 176 -6.96 15.12 -16.08
CA SER A 176 -7.42 14.92 -17.46
C SER A 176 -8.82 14.28 -17.55
N THR A 177 -9.47 13.98 -16.43
CA THR A 177 -10.69 13.14 -16.36
C THR A 177 -11.88 13.65 -17.19
N HIS A 178 -11.94 14.95 -17.48
CA HIS A 178 -13.08 15.56 -18.17
C HIS A 178 -13.06 15.44 -19.70
N PHE A 179 -11.95 15.02 -20.31
CA PHE A 179 -11.77 15.11 -21.77
C PHE A 179 -12.75 14.28 -22.62
N LYS A 180 -13.37 13.24 -22.04
CA LYS A 180 -14.29 12.36 -22.76
C LYS A 180 -15.76 12.50 -22.32
N PHE A 181 -16.05 13.43 -21.41
CA PHE A 181 -17.38 13.58 -20.81
C PHE A 181 -18.47 13.76 -21.87
N ASP A 182 -18.30 14.74 -22.76
CA ASP A 182 -19.29 15.10 -23.80
C ASP A 182 -19.60 13.98 -24.80
N TYR A 183 -18.76 12.94 -24.86
CA TYR A 183 -19.01 11.77 -25.69
C TYR A 183 -19.83 10.71 -24.95
N TYR A 184 -19.44 10.39 -23.72
CA TYR A 184 -20.05 9.30 -22.95
C TYR A 184 -21.35 9.72 -22.24
N ASP A 185 -21.55 11.01 -21.94
CA ASP A 185 -22.78 11.52 -21.32
C ASP A 185 -24.06 11.24 -22.15
N ALA A 186 -23.89 10.92 -23.43
CA ALA A 186 -24.97 10.63 -24.35
C ALA A 186 -25.55 9.21 -24.18
N PHE A 187 -24.78 8.24 -23.67
CA PHE A 187 -25.20 6.83 -23.68
C PHE A 187 -24.71 5.98 -22.50
N ASP A 188 -23.71 6.44 -21.74
CA ASP A 188 -23.16 5.70 -20.62
C ASP A 188 -23.90 6.10 -19.32
N PRO A 189 -24.55 5.16 -18.60
CA PRO A 189 -25.30 5.48 -17.39
C PRO A 189 -24.43 6.00 -16.24
N ASP A 190 -23.12 5.70 -16.24
CA ASP A 190 -22.20 6.21 -15.21
C ASP A 190 -21.92 7.72 -15.40
N PHE A 191 -22.17 8.25 -16.61
CA PHE A 191 -22.02 9.66 -16.94
C PHE A 191 -23.34 10.40 -16.69
N THR A 192 -23.58 10.78 -15.44
CA THR A 192 -24.78 11.56 -15.09
C THR A 192 -24.84 12.92 -15.79
N LYS A 193 -26.06 13.36 -16.13
CA LYS A 193 -26.31 14.76 -16.58
C LYS A 193 -26.05 15.80 -15.48
N ASN A 194 -25.99 15.37 -14.21
CA ASN A 194 -25.60 16.26 -13.12
C ASN A 194 -24.08 16.36 -13.03
N ARG A 195 -23.52 17.37 -13.71
CA ARG A 195 -22.08 17.60 -13.78
C ARG A 195 -21.38 17.62 -12.42
N LYS A 196 -22.00 18.21 -11.39
CA LYS A 196 -21.40 18.30 -10.06
C LYS A 196 -21.32 16.94 -9.37
N MET A 197 -22.35 16.12 -9.52
CA MET A 197 -22.34 14.75 -9.01
C MET A 197 -21.32 13.88 -9.76
N PHE A 198 -21.18 14.08 -11.08
CA PHE A 198 -20.16 13.41 -11.88
C PHE A 198 -18.74 13.76 -11.39
N GLU A 199 -18.47 15.04 -11.14
CA GLU A 199 -17.19 15.50 -10.58
C GLU A 199 -16.90 14.87 -9.20
N VAL A 200 -17.90 14.80 -8.31
CA VAL A 200 -17.76 14.13 -7.01
C VAL A 200 -17.44 12.64 -7.17
N HIS A 201 -18.12 11.92 -8.08
CA HIS A 201 -17.82 10.52 -8.34
C HIS A 201 -16.42 10.33 -8.92
N LEU A 202 -15.99 11.17 -9.86
CA LEU A 202 -14.63 11.07 -10.42
C LEU A 202 -13.56 11.29 -9.34
N ASP A 203 -13.72 12.31 -8.50
CA ASP A 203 -12.80 12.57 -7.39
C ASP A 203 -12.77 11.39 -6.41
N HIS A 204 -13.94 10.79 -6.13
CA HIS A 204 -14.04 9.57 -5.34
C HIS A 204 -13.33 8.39 -6.00
N CYS A 205 -13.54 8.13 -7.30
CA CYS A 205 -12.88 7.04 -8.01
C CYS A 205 -11.36 7.20 -8.02
N VAL A 206 -10.86 8.41 -8.31
CA VAL A 206 -9.42 8.72 -8.26
C VAL A 206 -8.89 8.50 -6.84
N GLU A 207 -9.63 8.91 -5.82
CA GLU A 207 -9.23 8.66 -4.43
C GLU A 207 -9.19 7.17 -4.12
N ILE A 208 -10.22 6.38 -4.44
CA ILE A 208 -10.24 4.93 -4.20
C ILE A 208 -9.05 4.25 -4.88
N LEU A 209 -8.68 4.66 -6.10
CA LEU A 209 -7.50 4.14 -6.77
C LEU A 209 -6.20 4.58 -6.09
N ARG A 210 -6.09 5.84 -5.63
CA ARG A 210 -4.93 6.32 -4.88
C ARG A 210 -4.73 5.51 -3.59
N GLN A 211 -5.83 5.29 -2.89
CA GLN A 211 -5.93 4.48 -1.68
C GLN A 211 -5.53 3.01 -1.95
N PHE A 212 -6.00 2.43 -3.06
CA PHE A 212 -5.63 1.08 -3.48
C PHE A 212 -4.13 0.95 -3.77
N ILE A 213 -3.53 1.89 -4.53
CA ILE A 213 -2.09 1.92 -4.81
C ILE A 213 -1.28 2.04 -3.51
N MET A 214 -1.80 2.81 -2.55
CA MET A 214 -1.22 2.95 -1.22
C MET A 214 -1.22 1.67 -0.37
N CYS A 215 -2.21 0.80 -0.55
CA CYS A 215 -2.26 -0.52 0.11
C CYS A 215 -1.47 -1.59 -0.65
N HIS A 216 -1.21 -1.38 -1.95
CA HIS A 216 -0.52 -2.31 -2.83
C HIS A 216 0.70 -1.62 -3.47
N VAL A 217 1.53 -0.99 -2.63
CA VAL A 217 2.67 -0.21 -3.09
C VAL A 217 3.64 -1.11 -3.83
N ASP A 218 3.82 -0.85 -5.12
CA ASP A 218 4.81 -1.54 -5.92
C ASP A 218 6.23 -1.03 -5.58
N VAL A 219 7.03 -1.92 -5.01
CA VAL A 219 8.42 -1.65 -4.64
C VAL A 219 9.39 -1.85 -5.79
N GLY A 220 8.93 -2.22 -6.98
CA GLY A 220 9.73 -2.32 -8.19
C GLY A 220 10.36 -0.99 -8.61
N VAL A 221 11.21 -1.07 -9.63
CA VAL A 221 11.88 0.11 -10.21
C VAL A 221 11.74 0.11 -11.72
N VAL A 222 11.47 1.29 -12.27
CA VAL A 222 11.46 1.56 -13.70
C VAL A 222 12.90 1.85 -14.13
N THR A 223 13.45 0.98 -14.96
CA THR A 223 14.73 1.20 -15.64
C THR A 223 14.54 2.13 -16.83
N SER A 224 15.62 2.71 -17.34
CA SER A 224 15.57 3.55 -18.54
C SER A 224 16.72 3.23 -19.46
N HIS A 225 16.51 3.42 -20.76
CA HIS A 225 17.47 3.09 -21.80
C HIS A 225 17.70 4.27 -22.74
N TRP A 226 18.90 4.34 -23.32
CA TRP A 226 19.18 5.20 -24.46
C TRP A 226 18.58 4.59 -25.72
N VAL A 227 17.78 5.39 -26.42
CA VAL A 227 17.12 4.98 -27.66
C VAL A 227 17.57 5.91 -28.78
N GLU A 228 17.92 5.33 -29.92
CA GLU A 228 18.38 6.06 -31.10
C GLU A 228 17.41 7.19 -31.47
N GLY A 229 17.96 8.37 -31.79
CA GLY A 229 17.18 9.56 -32.16
C GLY A 229 16.50 10.28 -30.98
N ARG A 230 16.58 9.76 -29.74
CA ARG A 230 16.02 10.43 -28.56
C ARG A 230 17.11 11.15 -27.75
N LYS A 231 16.75 12.34 -27.24
CA LYS A 231 17.63 13.18 -26.40
C LYS A 231 17.50 12.90 -24.90
N LYS A 232 16.51 12.11 -24.50
CA LYS A 232 16.21 11.80 -23.10
C LYS A 232 16.13 10.28 -22.93
N PRO A 233 16.47 9.75 -21.74
CA PRO A 233 16.24 8.36 -21.42
C PRO A 233 14.80 7.95 -21.72
N TRP A 234 14.62 6.78 -22.31
CA TRP A 234 13.31 6.19 -22.52
C TRP A 234 13.02 5.20 -21.39
N PRO A 235 11.97 5.40 -20.59
CA PRO A 235 11.63 4.48 -19.51
C PRO A 235 11.13 3.15 -20.06
N ASN A 236 11.55 2.05 -19.43
CA ASN A 236 11.01 0.72 -19.69
C ASN A 236 9.87 0.43 -18.71
N PHE A 237 8.63 0.50 -19.20
CA PHE A 237 7.44 0.19 -18.41
C PHE A 237 7.05 -1.29 -18.45
N ASN A 238 7.75 -2.12 -19.22
CA ASN A 238 7.53 -3.56 -19.25
C ASN A 238 8.31 -4.24 -18.14
N THR A 239 8.03 -3.84 -16.90
CA THR A 239 8.65 -4.38 -15.68
C THR A 239 7.99 -5.69 -15.27
N GLN A 240 8.72 -6.52 -14.54
CA GLN A 240 8.17 -7.77 -14.01
C GLN A 240 7.28 -7.49 -12.80
N HIS A 241 6.16 -8.21 -12.71
CA HIS A 241 5.20 -8.13 -11.59
C HIS A 241 4.79 -9.52 -11.12
N VAL A 242 4.51 -9.66 -9.82
CA VAL A 242 3.83 -10.82 -9.26
C VAL A 242 2.34 -10.53 -9.23
N CYS A 243 1.59 -11.16 -10.12
CA CYS A 243 0.15 -10.95 -10.26
C CYS A 243 -0.65 -12.16 -9.77
N LYS A 244 -1.83 -11.90 -9.20
CA LYS A 244 -2.85 -12.93 -9.01
C LYS A 244 -3.42 -13.34 -10.38
N ASN A 245 -3.85 -14.60 -10.52
CA ASN A 245 -4.51 -15.05 -11.75
C ASN A 245 -5.90 -14.41 -11.84
N TYR A 246 -6.01 -13.35 -12.64
CA TYR A 246 -7.26 -12.62 -12.80
C TYR A 246 -8.32 -13.41 -13.57
N GLU A 247 -7.92 -14.28 -14.49
CA GLU A 247 -8.86 -15.11 -15.26
C GLU A 247 -9.66 -16.03 -14.32
N GLN A 248 -8.99 -16.65 -13.34
CA GLN A 248 -9.69 -17.46 -12.34
C GLN A 248 -10.69 -16.66 -11.51
N VAL A 249 -10.38 -15.40 -11.21
CA VAL A 249 -11.31 -14.51 -10.51
C VAL A 249 -12.50 -14.19 -11.41
N LEU A 250 -12.25 -13.86 -12.68
CA LEU A 250 -13.28 -13.53 -13.66
C LEU A 250 -14.22 -14.71 -13.90
N GLU A 251 -13.66 -15.89 -14.18
CA GLU A 251 -14.45 -17.12 -14.36
C GLU A 251 -15.30 -17.43 -13.12
N TRP A 252 -14.75 -17.25 -11.92
CA TRP A 252 -15.50 -17.42 -10.69
C TRP A 252 -16.63 -16.40 -10.63
N THR A 253 -16.38 -15.13 -10.91
CA THR A 253 -17.40 -14.08 -10.91
C THR A 253 -18.54 -14.41 -11.88
N GLU A 254 -18.24 -14.72 -13.14
CA GLU A 254 -19.22 -15.02 -14.18
C GLU A 254 -20.12 -16.21 -13.80
N LYS A 255 -19.54 -17.29 -13.24
CA LYS A 255 -20.29 -18.47 -12.77
C LYS A 255 -21.23 -18.18 -11.61
N HIS A 256 -21.01 -17.08 -10.89
CA HIS A 256 -21.79 -16.70 -9.70
C HIS A 256 -22.60 -15.41 -9.91
N GLN A 257 -22.78 -14.96 -11.15
CA GLN A 257 -23.67 -13.85 -11.47
C GLN A 257 -25.15 -14.26 -11.32
N LEU A 258 -25.97 -13.31 -10.89
CA LEU A 258 -27.41 -13.44 -11.03
C LEU A 258 -27.79 -13.47 -12.52
N PRO A 259 -28.96 -14.03 -12.88
CA PRO A 259 -29.41 -14.07 -14.28
C PRO A 259 -29.34 -12.70 -14.97
N GLU A 260 -29.06 -12.68 -16.27
CA GLU A 260 -28.82 -11.46 -17.05
C GLU A 260 -29.97 -10.43 -16.98
N ASN A 261 -31.21 -10.91 -16.80
CA ASN A 261 -32.39 -10.06 -16.64
C ASN A 261 -32.57 -9.48 -15.22
N THR A 262 -31.61 -9.71 -14.32
CA THR A 262 -31.64 -9.14 -12.97
C THR A 262 -31.32 -7.64 -13.03
N PRO A 263 -32.14 -6.75 -12.44
CA PRO A 263 -31.82 -5.34 -12.35
C PRO A 263 -30.48 -5.09 -11.66
N LEU A 264 -29.64 -4.23 -12.22
CA LEU A 264 -28.29 -3.91 -11.69
C LEU A 264 -28.34 -3.30 -10.28
N MET A 265 -29.34 -2.47 -10.01
CA MET A 265 -29.54 -1.83 -8.71
C MET A 265 -30.88 -2.28 -8.11
N PRO A 266 -30.90 -2.81 -6.88
CA PRO A 266 -32.14 -3.18 -6.23
C PRO A 266 -32.94 -1.93 -5.85
N ALA A 267 -34.26 -2.00 -6.00
CA ALA A 267 -35.15 -1.00 -5.44
C ALA A 267 -35.22 -1.16 -3.92
N LYS A 268 -35.20 -0.04 -3.20
CA LYS A 268 -35.34 -0.03 -1.73
C LYS A 268 -36.73 -0.57 -1.33
N PRO A 269 -36.82 -1.67 -0.56
CA PRO A 269 -38.10 -2.19 -0.09
C PRO A 269 -38.72 -1.28 0.99
N ALA A 270 -40.04 -1.35 1.16
CA ALA A 270 -40.73 -0.59 2.19
C ALA A 270 -40.45 -1.13 3.61
N GLY A 271 -40.25 -0.23 4.57
CA GLY A 271 -40.12 -0.56 6.01
C GLY A 271 -38.79 -1.20 6.43
N VAL A 272 -37.76 -1.14 5.58
CA VAL A 272 -36.41 -1.64 5.92
C VAL A 272 -35.73 -0.72 6.92
N ALA A 273 -34.85 -1.27 7.76
CA ALA A 273 -34.00 -0.48 8.65
C ALA A 273 -33.01 0.36 7.83
N GLU A 274 -32.77 1.60 8.26
CA GLU A 274 -31.97 2.58 7.52
C GLU A 274 -30.91 3.19 8.42
N MET A 275 -29.70 3.38 7.88
CA MET A 275 -28.69 4.19 8.53
C MET A 275 -29.04 5.67 8.35
N SER A 276 -28.77 6.49 9.36
CA SER A 276 -28.98 7.95 9.28
C SER A 276 -27.96 8.68 8.39
N SER A 277 -26.84 8.02 8.07
CA SER A 277 -25.77 8.52 7.19
C SER A 277 -25.01 7.35 6.55
N PRO A 278 -24.30 7.57 5.43
CA PRO A 278 -23.37 6.58 4.86
C PRO A 278 -22.34 6.08 5.90
N PRO A 279 -21.85 4.83 5.76
CA PRO A 279 -20.82 4.26 6.63
C PRO A 279 -19.46 4.95 6.48
#